data_AF-A0A924P098-F1
#
_entry.id   AF-A0A924P098-F1
#
_cell.length_a   1.000
_cell.length_b   1.000
_cell.length_c   1.000
_cell.angle_alpha   90.00
_cell.angle_beta   90.00
_cell.angle_gamma   90.00
#
_symmetry.space_group_name_H-M   'P 1'
#
loop_
_entity.id
_entity.type
_entity.pdbx_description
1 polymer ?
#
loop_
_entity_poly.entity_id
_entity_poly.type
_entity_poly.pdbx_seq_one_letter_code
_entity_poly.pdbx_strand_id
1 'polypeptide(L)'
;DVTLAPGARQVRSADGSTGDLLLVPKIASNLSYWDAKTSAFFDKRPLRMRGELKRVGGHDAFVARTVWPKDFALDSATMESRPLGPQETLQTFVQERGGRASDPFATRLLWERKPGLARQWQDKPVIGIMLNGAQGDDDEAFGGHFAIATGAIGKGGEWSDWLVNNFYNLDSFSEKGIVAAPVPMDNYLMDLNSGQQYYRPSYMMVAVLRDARTAQAYQGGVQRVFNHFYRHDFTYRHAAANCAGISMDVFKALGWNVPERGATSSLKAIGAYGYLAAKDASLASGRKIYDYLTEEQVRLYPAVAFEAAGNDLMQLVGAAPGLTRELTPYEKQLQADVEAIVLVRIPQVPSSRVMGSNPVFSFDEFMKRTPPDQKDWKIVPVGPRPFPAALRDAQTMAVSTPSPVPLPVAGIGIASALGIGAFVRRRKEKKNVA
;
A
#
# COMPACT_ATOMS: atom_id res chain seq x y z
N ASP A 1 25.12 0.36 17.23
CA ASP A 1 24.92 -0.85 16.42
C ASP A 1 24.64 -2.02 17.33
N VAL A 2 23.63 -2.82 17.01
CA VAL A 2 23.26 -3.99 17.80
C VAL A 2 23.34 -5.22 16.92
N THR A 3 23.83 -6.34 17.46
CA THR A 3 23.75 -7.64 16.80
C THR A 3 23.03 -8.64 17.70
N LEU A 4 22.47 -9.69 17.10
CA LEU A 4 21.89 -10.80 17.86
C LEU A 4 23.00 -11.74 18.32
N ALA A 5 22.94 -12.17 19.57
CA ALA A 5 23.70 -13.32 20.05
C ALA A 5 23.12 -14.63 19.47
N PRO A 6 23.88 -15.73 19.45
CA PRO A 6 23.38 -17.03 19.02
C PRO A 6 22.05 -17.41 19.70
N GLY A 7 21.07 -17.83 18.90
CA GLY A 7 19.72 -18.17 19.38
C GLY A 7 18.78 -16.98 19.58
N ALA A 8 19.21 -15.75 19.30
CA ALA A 8 18.40 -14.52 19.33
C ALA A 8 17.68 -14.28 20.68
N ARG A 9 18.31 -14.68 21.79
CA ARG A 9 17.81 -14.42 23.15
C ARG A 9 18.50 -13.25 23.84
N GLN A 10 19.58 -12.74 23.24
CA GLN A 10 20.33 -11.61 23.75
C GLN A 10 20.73 -10.70 22.61
N VAL A 11 20.81 -9.41 22.93
CA VAL A 11 21.36 -8.38 22.06
C VAL A 11 22.75 -8.00 22.55
N ARG A 12 23.67 -7.79 21.60
CA ARG A 12 24.99 -7.23 21.85
C ARG A 12 25.05 -5.82 21.30
N SER A 13 25.31 -4.85 22.16
CA SER A 13 25.49 -3.44 21.82
C SER A 13 26.88 -3.18 21.22
N ALA A 14 27.07 -1.99 20.65
CA ALA A 14 28.31 -1.61 19.97
C ALA A 14 29.52 -1.51 20.91
N ASP A 15 29.29 -1.25 22.20
CA ASP A 15 30.31 -1.24 23.26
C ASP A 15 30.65 -2.66 23.77
N GLY A 16 30.05 -3.69 23.19
CA GLY A 16 30.23 -5.09 23.59
C GLY A 16 29.34 -5.55 24.74
N SER A 17 28.57 -4.66 25.36
CA SER A 17 27.62 -5.03 26.41
C SER A 17 26.52 -5.95 25.87
N THR A 18 26.10 -6.90 26.69
CA THR A 18 25.03 -7.86 26.34
C THR A 18 23.84 -7.68 27.27
N GLY A 19 22.64 -7.70 26.71
CA GLY A 19 21.38 -7.64 27.46
C GLY A 19 20.41 -8.70 26.96
N ASP A 20 19.50 -9.12 27.84
CA ASP A 20 18.44 -10.05 27.48
C ASP A 20 17.49 -9.41 26.48
N LEU A 21 17.14 -10.18 25.44
CA LEU A 21 16.21 -9.78 24.40
C LEU A 21 14.89 -10.53 24.59
N LEU A 22 13.83 -9.75 24.74
CA LEU A 22 12.46 -10.22 24.65
C LEU A 22 11.80 -9.59 23.43
N LEU A 23 10.71 -10.21 22.97
CA LEU A 23 9.92 -9.69 21.86
C LEU A 23 8.59 -9.17 22.40
N VAL A 24 8.08 -8.08 21.82
CA VAL A 24 6.74 -7.57 22.13
C VAL A 24 5.71 -8.69 21.95
N PRO A 25 4.78 -8.91 22.89
CA PRO A 25 3.85 -10.03 22.80
C PRO A 25 3.14 -10.12 21.44
N LYS A 26 3.03 -11.34 20.94
CA LYS A 26 2.32 -11.63 19.69
C LYS A 26 0.83 -11.32 19.85
N ILE A 27 0.27 -10.57 18.91
CA ILE A 27 -1.19 -10.41 18.80
C ILE A 27 -1.79 -11.75 18.35
N ALA A 28 -2.85 -12.21 19.01
CA ALA A 28 -3.42 -13.53 18.77
C ALA A 28 -3.80 -13.80 17.30
N SER A 29 -4.32 -12.79 16.60
CA SER A 29 -4.68 -12.87 15.17
C SER A 29 -3.48 -12.87 14.22
N ASN A 30 -2.30 -12.42 14.66
CA ASN A 30 -1.15 -12.26 13.79
C ASN A 30 -0.60 -13.63 13.34
N LEU A 31 -0.63 -13.93 12.05
CA LEU A 31 -0.05 -15.18 11.52
C LEU A 31 1.44 -15.07 11.16
N SER A 32 2.00 -13.87 11.19
CA SER A 32 3.37 -13.55 10.81
C SER A 32 4.16 -12.99 11.99
N TYR A 33 4.80 -13.89 12.72
CA TYR A 33 5.54 -13.54 13.92
C TYR A 33 6.92 -14.19 13.91
N TRP A 34 7.83 -13.61 14.70
CA TRP A 34 9.22 -14.02 14.79
C TRP A 34 9.35 -15.50 15.18
N ASP A 35 10.15 -16.25 14.41
CA ASP A 35 10.51 -17.63 14.69
C ASP A 35 12.00 -17.91 14.42
N ALA A 36 12.39 -19.19 14.39
CA ALA A 36 13.78 -19.58 14.12
C ALA A 36 14.31 -19.13 12.75
N LYS A 37 13.45 -19.04 11.73
CA LYS A 37 13.83 -18.56 10.39
C LYS A 37 14.10 -17.05 10.44
N THR A 38 13.33 -16.32 11.23
CA THR A 38 13.56 -14.89 11.49
C THR A 38 14.90 -14.67 12.17
N SER A 39 15.19 -15.44 13.22
CA SER A 39 16.50 -15.39 13.90
C SER A 39 17.66 -15.66 12.94
N ALA A 40 17.52 -16.66 12.06
CA ALA A 40 18.54 -16.99 11.06
C ALA A 40 18.73 -15.88 10.02
N PHE A 41 17.65 -15.21 9.61
CA PHE A 41 17.72 -14.09 8.68
C PHE A 41 18.54 -12.92 9.23
N PHE A 42 18.37 -12.61 10.51
CA PHE A 42 19.07 -11.51 11.18
C PHE A 42 20.44 -11.91 11.79
N ASP A 43 20.82 -13.18 11.73
CA ASP A 43 22.07 -13.67 12.32
C ASP A 43 23.28 -12.88 11.79
N LYS A 44 24.12 -12.41 12.72
CA LYS A 44 25.34 -11.62 12.47
C LYS A 44 25.15 -10.33 11.65
N ARG A 45 23.92 -9.90 11.38
CA ARG A 45 23.67 -8.61 10.72
C ARG A 45 23.78 -7.46 11.73
N PRO A 46 24.27 -6.28 11.31
CA PRO A 46 24.10 -5.07 12.08
C PRO A 46 22.63 -4.65 12.06
N LEU A 47 22.05 -4.45 13.24
CA LEU A 47 20.63 -4.15 13.42
C LEU A 47 20.44 -2.80 14.11
N ARG A 48 19.32 -2.18 13.79
CA ARG A 48 18.68 -1.14 14.58
C ARG A 48 17.41 -1.72 15.17
N MET A 49 17.22 -1.55 16.48
CA MET A 49 15.99 -1.99 17.15
C MET A 49 15.34 -0.83 17.88
N ARG A 50 14.01 -0.82 17.91
CA ARG A 50 13.24 0.02 18.84
C ARG A 50 12.36 -0.86 19.71
N GLY A 51 12.16 -0.42 20.94
CA GLY A 51 11.52 -1.23 21.98
C GLY A 51 11.51 -0.47 23.30
N GLU A 52 11.32 -1.21 24.39
CA GLU A 52 11.31 -0.68 25.75
C GLU A 52 12.22 -1.53 26.65
N LEU A 53 12.87 -0.91 27.62
CA LEU A 53 13.55 -1.63 28.69
C LEU A 53 12.53 -1.98 29.77
N LYS A 54 12.47 -3.25 30.17
CA LYS A 54 11.60 -3.76 31.22
C LYS A 54 12.36 -4.60 32.22
N ARG A 55 11.95 -4.51 33.48
CA ARG A 55 12.42 -5.37 34.56
C ARG A 55 11.66 -6.70 34.51
N VAL A 56 12.34 -7.81 34.23
CA VAL A 56 11.75 -9.15 34.18
C VAL A 56 12.57 -10.08 35.08
N GLY A 57 11.92 -10.73 36.05
CA GLY A 57 12.60 -11.63 36.98
C GLY A 57 13.73 -10.98 37.81
N GLY A 58 13.68 -9.66 38.02
CA GLY A 58 14.72 -8.93 38.75
C GLY A 58 15.93 -8.49 37.91
N HIS A 59 15.88 -8.65 36.58
CA HIS A 59 16.91 -8.22 35.63
C HIS A 59 16.31 -7.29 34.56
N ASP A 60 17.14 -6.46 33.92
CA ASP A 60 16.70 -5.59 32.82
C ASP A 60 16.75 -6.37 31.50
N ALA A 61 15.64 -6.33 30.76
CA ALA A 61 15.49 -6.94 29.46
C ALA A 61 14.99 -5.90 28.45
N PHE A 62 15.55 -5.92 27.25
CA PHE A 62 15.06 -5.10 26.14
C PHE A 62 13.95 -5.85 25.41
N VAL A 63 12.73 -5.29 25.43
CA VAL A 63 11.59 -5.82 24.71
C VAL A 63 11.52 -5.14 23.33
N ALA A 64 12.01 -5.84 22.31
CA ALA A 64 12.02 -5.33 20.95
C ALA A 64 10.61 -5.28 20.36
N ARG A 65 10.33 -4.20 19.63
CA ARG A 65 9.12 -3.96 18.84
C ARG A 65 9.41 -3.90 17.35
N THR A 66 10.51 -3.25 16.96
CA THR A 66 11.00 -3.22 15.57
C THR A 66 12.42 -3.77 15.49
N VAL A 67 12.74 -4.49 14.41
CA VAL A 67 14.08 -5.00 14.13
C VAL A 67 14.44 -4.71 12.67
N TRP A 68 15.35 -3.77 12.45
CA TRP A 68 15.71 -3.24 11.13
C TRP A 68 17.14 -3.62 10.75
N PRO A 69 17.37 -4.30 9.60
CA PRO A 69 18.71 -4.53 9.06
C PRO A 69 19.37 -3.22 8.62
N LYS A 70 20.52 -2.86 9.18
CA LYS A 70 21.23 -1.63 8.79
C LYS A 70 21.81 -1.67 7.39
N ASP A 71 22.01 -2.87 6.84
CA ASP A 71 22.42 -3.11 5.45
C ASP A 71 21.31 -2.81 4.43
N PHE A 72 20.09 -2.54 4.87
CA PHE A 72 19.04 -1.99 4.02
C PHE A 72 19.27 -0.48 3.87
N ALA A 73 20.27 -0.10 3.08
CA ALA A 73 20.71 1.27 2.88
C ALA A 73 20.71 1.67 1.40
N LEU A 74 20.43 2.95 1.15
CA LEU A 74 20.60 3.58 -0.15
C LEU A 74 22.06 4.04 -0.30
N ASP A 75 22.96 3.09 -0.47
CA ASP A 75 24.39 3.38 -0.62
C ASP A 75 24.67 4.05 -1.97
N SER A 76 24.64 5.38 -1.96
CA SER A 76 24.86 6.18 -3.16
C SER A 76 26.25 6.01 -3.79
N ALA A 77 27.26 5.56 -3.02
CA ALA A 77 28.62 5.40 -3.50
C ALA A 77 28.79 4.12 -4.34
N THR A 78 28.08 3.04 -3.98
CA THR A 78 28.18 1.75 -4.67
C THR A 78 27.02 1.46 -5.60
N MET A 79 25.95 2.26 -5.56
CA MET A 79 24.75 2.03 -6.37
C MET A 79 25.03 2.10 -7.88
N GLU A 80 24.70 1.01 -8.58
CA GLU A 80 24.86 0.91 -10.03
C GLU A 80 23.76 1.68 -10.77
N SER A 81 24.18 2.45 -11.77
CA SER A 81 23.27 3.07 -12.74
C SER A 81 22.82 2.03 -13.75
N ARG A 82 21.52 1.72 -13.71
CA ARG A 82 20.90 0.77 -14.64
C ARG A 82 19.50 1.28 -14.94
N PRO A 83 19.29 2.10 -15.99
CA PRO A 83 17.97 2.49 -16.46
C PRO A 83 17.10 1.28 -16.79
N LEU A 84 15.78 1.46 -16.87
CA LEU A 84 14.88 0.40 -17.36
C LEU A 84 15.26 0.02 -18.79
N GLY A 85 15.32 -1.28 -19.08
CA GLY A 85 15.56 -1.78 -20.43
C GLY A 85 14.37 -1.51 -21.37
N PRO A 86 14.54 -1.63 -22.70
CA PRO A 86 13.47 -1.34 -23.67
C PRO A 86 12.19 -2.18 -23.52
N GLN A 87 12.30 -3.37 -22.94
CA GLN A 87 11.20 -4.30 -22.69
C GLN A 87 10.86 -4.41 -21.19
N GLU A 88 11.52 -3.61 -20.36
CA GLU A 88 11.32 -3.63 -18.92
C GLU A 88 10.37 -2.50 -18.51
N THR A 89 9.32 -2.87 -17.78
CA THR A 89 8.41 -1.93 -17.12
C THR A 89 8.49 -2.09 -15.60
N LEU A 90 7.93 -1.14 -14.87
CA LEU A 90 7.76 -1.28 -13.43
C LEU A 90 6.91 -2.51 -13.08
N GLN A 91 5.90 -2.84 -13.89
CA GLN A 91 5.14 -4.08 -13.74
C GLN A 91 6.03 -5.32 -13.92
N THR A 92 6.81 -5.42 -14.99
CA THR A 92 7.67 -6.61 -15.20
C THR A 92 8.72 -6.75 -14.11
N PHE A 93 9.25 -5.64 -13.59
CA PHE A 93 10.16 -5.65 -12.45
C PHE A 93 9.49 -6.22 -11.18
N VAL A 94 8.28 -5.75 -10.87
CA VAL A 94 7.52 -6.20 -9.70
C VAL A 94 7.09 -7.67 -9.83
N GLN A 95 6.71 -8.12 -11.03
CA GLN A 95 6.20 -9.48 -11.26
C GLN A 95 7.31 -10.51 -11.52
N GLU A 96 8.55 -10.07 -11.67
CA GLU A 96 9.67 -10.95 -11.98
C GLU A 96 9.77 -12.10 -10.96
N ARG A 97 9.79 -13.36 -11.45
CA ARG A 97 9.83 -14.58 -10.63
C ARG A 97 8.82 -14.58 -9.47
N GLY A 98 7.61 -14.09 -9.70
CA GLY A 98 6.55 -14.06 -8.68
C GLY A 98 6.80 -13.03 -7.56
N GLY A 99 7.67 -12.05 -7.80
CA GLY A 99 7.98 -10.98 -6.86
C GLY A 99 9.20 -11.22 -5.96
N ARG A 100 10.02 -12.24 -6.26
CA ARG A 100 11.37 -12.39 -5.68
C ARG A 100 11.42 -12.27 -4.15
N ALA A 101 10.44 -12.86 -3.45
CA ALA A 101 10.24 -12.62 -2.01
C ALA A 101 11.46 -12.96 -1.14
N SER A 102 12.24 -13.95 -1.54
CA SER A 102 13.44 -14.41 -0.83
C SER A 102 14.75 -13.81 -1.36
N ASP A 103 14.71 -12.99 -2.41
CA ASP A 103 15.93 -12.39 -2.97
C ASP A 103 16.50 -11.32 -2.05
N PRO A 104 17.82 -11.09 -2.04
CA PRO A 104 18.40 -10.03 -1.24
C PRO A 104 17.81 -8.64 -1.53
N PHE A 105 17.88 -7.78 -0.51
CA PHE A 105 17.66 -6.35 -0.66
C PHE A 105 18.52 -5.81 -1.80
N ALA A 106 17.91 -4.99 -2.66
CA ALA A 106 18.60 -4.45 -3.81
C ALA A 106 18.12 -3.03 -4.10
N THR A 107 19.07 -2.21 -4.53
CA THR A 107 18.83 -0.85 -5.02
C THR A 107 19.32 -0.77 -6.46
N ARG A 108 18.68 0.10 -7.24
CA ARG A 108 18.99 0.31 -8.65
C ARG A 108 18.74 1.76 -8.99
N LEU A 109 19.76 2.46 -9.47
CA LEU A 109 19.57 3.83 -9.95
C LEU A 109 18.98 3.80 -11.38
N LEU A 110 17.78 4.33 -11.56
CA LEU A 110 17.11 4.39 -12.85
C LEU A 110 17.47 5.65 -13.65
N TRP A 111 17.68 6.76 -12.96
CA TRP A 111 17.98 8.06 -13.56
C TRP A 111 18.65 8.98 -12.56
N GLU A 112 19.57 9.83 -13.03
CA GLU A 112 20.12 10.94 -12.24
C GLU A 112 20.33 12.17 -13.12
N ARG A 113 20.14 13.35 -12.53
CA ARG A 113 20.23 14.64 -13.24
C ARG A 113 21.65 14.96 -13.72
N LYS A 114 22.65 14.55 -12.95
CA LYS A 114 24.07 14.86 -13.19
C LYS A 114 24.90 13.57 -13.17
N PRO A 115 24.82 12.74 -14.22
CA PRO A 115 25.53 11.48 -14.27
C PRO A 115 27.05 11.69 -14.22
N GLY A 116 27.76 10.81 -13.51
CA GLY A 116 29.21 10.87 -13.36
C GLY A 116 29.73 11.84 -12.30
N LEU A 117 28.86 12.64 -11.66
CA LEU A 117 29.23 13.41 -10.47
C LEU A 117 29.06 12.57 -9.20
N ALA A 118 29.88 12.87 -8.19
CA ALA A 118 29.73 12.26 -6.88
C ALA A 118 28.33 12.55 -6.31
N ARG A 119 27.61 11.49 -5.92
CA ARG A 119 26.27 11.60 -5.35
C ARG A 119 26.38 12.07 -3.91
N GLN A 120 25.90 13.28 -3.64
CA GLN A 120 25.84 13.86 -2.30
C GLN A 120 24.40 13.80 -1.80
N TRP A 121 23.95 12.58 -1.49
CA TRP A 121 22.57 12.33 -1.09
C TRP A 121 22.32 12.44 0.40
N GLN A 122 23.37 12.54 1.22
CA GLN A 122 23.22 12.79 2.66
C GLN A 122 22.32 14.02 2.89
N ASP A 123 21.35 13.85 3.78
CA ASP A 123 20.35 14.85 4.19
C ASP A 123 19.45 15.36 3.05
N LYS A 124 19.53 14.75 1.86
CA LYS A 124 18.63 15.10 0.75
C LYS A 124 17.21 14.62 1.07
N PRO A 125 16.20 15.49 0.89
CA PRO A 125 14.81 15.11 1.05
C PRO A 125 14.38 14.09 -0.01
N VAL A 126 13.35 13.30 0.31
CA VAL A 126 12.83 12.26 -0.58
C VAL A 126 11.30 12.23 -0.64
N ILE A 127 10.79 11.67 -1.74
CA ILE A 127 9.47 11.05 -1.80
C ILE A 127 9.68 9.58 -2.18
N GLY A 128 9.19 8.65 -1.36
CA GLY A 128 9.14 7.22 -1.64
C GLY A 128 7.74 6.78 -2.02
N ILE A 129 7.58 6.20 -3.20
CA ILE A 129 6.34 5.56 -3.66
C ILE A 129 6.46 4.07 -3.33
N MET A 130 5.71 3.60 -2.34
CA MET A 130 5.84 2.25 -1.78
C MET A 130 4.73 1.32 -2.27
N LEU A 131 5.12 0.12 -2.68
CA LEU A 131 4.24 -0.99 -3.03
C LEU A 131 4.64 -2.24 -2.25
N ASN A 132 3.73 -2.74 -1.43
CA ASN A 132 3.89 -4.04 -0.77
C ASN A 132 3.11 -5.09 -1.55
N GLY A 133 3.68 -6.29 -1.66
CA GLY A 133 3.13 -7.39 -2.44
C GLY A 133 1.91 -8.08 -1.86
N ALA A 134 1.59 -9.23 -2.43
CA ALA A 134 0.55 -10.12 -1.96
C ALA A 134 1.05 -10.95 -0.76
N GLN A 135 0.17 -11.22 0.21
CA GLN A 135 0.46 -12.20 1.26
C GLN A 135 0.28 -13.62 0.71
N GLY A 136 1.01 -14.60 1.24
CA GLY A 136 1.06 -15.95 0.66
C GLY A 136 -0.13 -16.86 0.98
N ASP A 137 -0.93 -16.52 2.00
CA ASP A 137 -2.00 -17.36 2.55
C ASP A 137 -3.25 -16.56 2.96
N ASP A 138 -3.40 -15.34 2.44
CA ASP A 138 -4.61 -14.52 2.61
C ASP A 138 -5.07 -14.03 1.24
N ASP A 139 -6.21 -14.57 0.82
CA ASP A 139 -6.77 -14.35 -0.52
C ASP A 139 -7.32 -12.91 -0.68
N GLU A 140 -7.66 -12.21 0.42
CA GLU A 140 -8.05 -10.80 0.37
C GLU A 140 -6.85 -9.86 0.17
N ALA A 141 -5.65 -10.30 0.54
CA ALA A 141 -4.45 -9.49 0.54
C ALA A 141 -3.65 -9.56 -0.77
N PHE A 142 -4.16 -10.19 -1.83
CA PHE A 142 -3.50 -10.26 -3.14
C PHE A 142 -3.36 -8.89 -3.84
N GLY A 143 -4.22 -7.93 -3.50
CA GLY A 143 -4.16 -6.54 -3.99
C GLY A 143 -2.88 -5.80 -3.62
N GLY A 144 -2.19 -6.25 -2.58
CA GLY A 144 -1.04 -5.53 -2.04
C GLY A 144 -1.41 -4.37 -1.13
N HIS A 145 -0.46 -3.46 -0.91
CA HIS A 145 -0.70 -2.23 -0.14
C HIS A 145 0.18 -1.11 -0.64
N PHE A 146 -0.38 0.09 -0.69
CA PHE A 146 0.28 1.27 -1.21
C PHE A 146 0.51 2.28 -0.10
N ALA A 147 1.64 3.00 -0.15
CA ALA A 147 1.87 4.14 0.72
C ALA A 147 2.84 5.13 0.07
N ILE A 148 2.80 6.37 0.55
CA ILE A 148 3.81 7.37 0.24
C ILE A 148 4.62 7.66 1.51
N ALA A 149 5.94 7.66 1.34
CA ALA A 149 6.92 8.00 2.35
C ALA A 149 7.56 9.35 2.05
N THR A 150 7.85 10.14 3.09
CA THR A 150 8.68 11.34 3.01
C THR A 150 9.77 11.29 4.07
N GLY A 151 10.91 11.95 3.84
CA GLY A 151 12.01 11.93 4.79
C GLY A 151 13.27 12.54 4.19
N ALA A 152 14.41 12.24 4.81
CA ALA A 152 15.73 12.58 4.30
C ALA A 152 16.65 11.36 4.38
N ILE A 153 17.57 11.22 3.43
CA ILE A 153 18.53 10.12 3.41
C ILE A 153 19.59 10.35 4.50
N GLY A 154 19.80 9.35 5.37
CA GLY A 154 20.83 9.41 6.39
C GLY A 154 22.25 9.39 5.82
N LYS A 155 23.25 9.68 6.66
CA LYS A 155 24.65 9.78 6.27
C LYS A 155 25.19 8.54 5.55
N GLY A 156 24.77 7.35 5.97
CA GLY A 156 25.12 6.06 5.37
C GLY A 156 24.09 5.52 4.39
N GLY A 157 23.12 6.34 3.95
CA GLY A 157 22.01 5.89 3.11
C GLY A 157 20.80 5.37 3.91
N GLU A 158 20.72 5.65 5.21
CA GLU A 158 19.65 5.14 6.07
C GLU A 158 18.29 5.78 5.74
N TRP A 159 17.22 5.00 5.89
CA TRP A 159 15.86 5.42 5.59
C TRP A 159 14.80 4.84 6.55
N SER A 160 15.25 4.27 7.68
CA SER A 160 14.38 3.67 8.71
C SER A 160 13.49 4.69 9.44
N ASP A 161 13.85 5.97 9.42
CA ASP A 161 13.09 7.06 10.05
C ASP A 161 12.11 7.77 9.12
N TRP A 162 12.05 7.41 7.83
CA TRP A 162 11.13 8.07 6.90
C TRP A 162 9.69 7.91 7.34
N LEU A 163 8.92 8.98 7.23
CA LEU A 163 7.52 9.00 7.63
C LEU A 163 6.67 8.38 6.53
N VAL A 164 6.00 7.28 6.86
CA VAL A 164 5.09 6.56 5.96
C VAL A 164 3.65 6.83 6.35
N ASN A 165 2.86 7.30 5.39
CA ASN A 165 1.44 7.58 5.59
C ASN A 165 0.63 6.28 5.45
N ASN A 166 0.43 5.58 6.58
CA ASN A 166 -0.15 4.25 6.59
C ASN A 166 -1.67 4.28 6.77
N PHE A 167 -2.43 4.14 5.68
CA PHE A 167 -3.90 4.14 5.72
C PHE A 167 -4.48 2.73 5.83
N TYR A 168 -5.29 2.50 6.86
CA TYR A 168 -6.13 1.31 7.07
C TYR A 168 -7.50 1.76 7.55
N ASN A 169 -8.51 0.89 7.49
CA ASN A 169 -9.83 1.22 8.03
C ASN A 169 -9.76 1.43 9.57
N LEU A 170 -10.28 2.55 10.07
CA LEU A 170 -10.33 2.84 11.51
C LEU A 170 -11.44 2.04 12.23
N ASP A 171 -12.46 1.59 11.51
CA ASP A 171 -13.65 0.93 12.06
C ASP A 171 -13.54 -0.60 12.14
N SER A 172 -12.39 -1.16 11.79
CA SER A 172 -12.11 -2.59 11.90
C SER A 172 -10.80 -2.82 12.63
N PHE A 173 -10.73 -3.88 13.43
CA PHE A 173 -9.42 -4.39 13.81
C PHE A 173 -8.73 -4.94 12.56
N SER A 174 -7.44 -4.69 12.41
CA SER A 174 -6.64 -5.43 11.43
C SER A 174 -6.10 -6.69 12.11
N GLU A 175 -5.92 -7.78 11.37
CA GLU A 175 -5.17 -8.98 11.82
C GLU A 175 -3.85 -8.57 12.52
N LYS A 176 -3.24 -7.52 11.98
CA LYS A 176 -1.94 -6.95 12.33
C LYS A 176 -2.01 -5.95 13.50
N GLY A 177 -3.20 -5.64 14.00
CA GLY A 177 -3.41 -4.58 15.00
C GLY A 177 -3.12 -3.16 14.47
N ILE A 178 -3.06 -2.97 13.15
CA ILE A 178 -2.74 -1.68 12.54
C ILE A 178 -3.88 -0.69 12.76
N VAL A 179 -3.50 0.52 13.18
CA VAL A 179 -4.34 1.71 13.16
C VAL A 179 -3.75 2.65 12.14
N ALA A 180 -4.61 3.31 11.36
CA ALA A 180 -4.12 4.26 10.38
C ALA A 180 -3.37 5.41 11.04
N ALA A 181 -2.13 5.64 10.63
CA ALA A 181 -1.30 6.72 11.13
C ALA A 181 -0.07 6.97 10.26
N PRO A 182 0.49 8.19 10.28
CA PRO A 182 1.87 8.41 9.93
C PRO A 182 2.76 7.64 10.91
N VAL A 183 3.58 6.72 10.41
CA VAL A 183 4.53 5.93 11.22
C VAL A 183 5.91 5.95 10.58
N PRO A 184 7.00 5.80 11.36
CA PRO A 184 8.33 5.67 10.79
C PRO A 184 8.46 4.36 9.99
N MET A 185 9.34 4.36 8.99
CA MET A 185 9.50 3.28 8.04
C MET A 185 9.84 1.94 8.70
N ASP A 186 10.65 1.94 9.76
CA ASP A 186 10.95 0.74 10.53
C ASP A 186 9.71 0.16 11.22
N ASN A 187 8.78 0.98 11.68
CA ASN A 187 7.50 0.50 12.21
C ASN A 187 6.62 -0.04 11.07
N TYR A 188 6.51 0.71 9.97
CA TYR A 188 5.71 0.30 8.81
C TYR A 188 6.17 -1.04 8.22
N LEU A 189 7.48 -1.25 8.09
CA LEU A 189 8.05 -2.44 7.45
C LEU A 189 8.44 -3.54 8.43
N MET A 190 8.92 -3.20 9.63
CA MET A 190 9.66 -4.13 10.51
C MET A 190 9.11 -4.19 11.94
N ASP A 191 7.91 -3.69 12.22
CA ASP A 191 7.22 -3.99 13.48
C ASP A 191 6.88 -5.49 13.56
N LEU A 192 7.17 -6.12 14.70
CA LEU A 192 7.02 -7.57 14.89
C LEU A 192 5.58 -8.08 14.78
N ASN A 193 4.58 -7.21 14.96
CA ASN A 193 3.17 -7.57 14.81
C ASN A 193 2.53 -7.03 13.53
N SER A 194 3.10 -5.99 12.92
CA SER A 194 2.42 -5.24 11.85
C SER A 194 3.28 -4.84 10.67
N GLY A 195 4.59 -5.10 10.74
CA GLY A 195 5.55 -4.74 9.72
C GLY A 195 5.30 -5.50 8.42
N GLN A 196 5.15 -4.77 7.30
CA GLN A 196 4.80 -5.37 6.02
C GLN A 196 5.78 -6.46 5.57
N GLN A 197 7.06 -6.36 5.93
CA GLN A 197 8.10 -7.29 5.47
C GLN A 197 8.03 -8.66 6.13
N TYR A 198 7.29 -8.86 7.22
CA TYR A 198 7.12 -10.22 7.73
C TYR A 198 6.09 -11.03 6.90
N TYR A 199 5.20 -10.32 6.18
CA TYR A 199 4.08 -10.90 5.45
C TYR A 199 4.31 -11.05 3.93
N ARG A 200 5.17 -10.22 3.34
CA ARG A 200 5.26 -10.04 1.88
C ARG A 200 6.52 -9.29 1.45
N PRO A 201 6.97 -9.46 0.20
CA PRO A 201 7.98 -8.58 -0.38
C PRO A 201 7.43 -7.17 -0.62
N SER A 202 8.34 -6.21 -0.81
CA SER A 202 7.95 -4.85 -1.19
C SER A 202 8.91 -4.21 -2.19
N TYR A 203 8.42 -3.14 -2.81
CA TYR A 203 9.10 -2.36 -3.83
C TYR A 203 8.90 -0.90 -3.51
N MET A 204 9.92 -0.09 -3.74
CA MET A 204 9.81 1.34 -3.55
C MET A 204 10.51 2.07 -4.68
N MET A 205 9.88 3.10 -5.22
CA MET A 205 10.53 4.06 -6.11
C MET A 205 10.78 5.34 -5.33
N VAL A 206 12.05 5.74 -5.24
CA VAL A 206 12.51 6.87 -4.45
C VAL A 206 12.91 8.00 -5.38
N ALA A 207 12.23 9.13 -5.26
CA ALA A 207 12.67 10.40 -5.81
C ALA A 207 13.59 11.08 -4.79
N VAL A 208 14.89 11.17 -5.09
CA VAL A 208 15.82 12.00 -4.32
C VAL A 208 15.66 13.44 -4.78
N LEU A 209 15.42 14.35 -3.85
CA LEU A 209 15.06 15.73 -4.15
C LEU A 209 16.18 16.68 -3.72
N ARG A 210 16.38 17.75 -4.50
CA ARG A 210 17.26 18.87 -4.14
C ARG A 210 16.69 19.70 -2.99
N ASP A 211 15.36 19.85 -2.94
CA ASP A 211 14.64 20.72 -2.02
C ASP A 211 13.44 19.96 -1.42
N ALA A 212 13.13 20.25 -0.15
CA ALA A 212 12.10 19.55 0.61
C ALA A 212 10.68 20.00 0.23
N ARG A 213 10.50 21.14 -0.44
CA ARG A 213 9.20 21.75 -0.75
C ARG A 213 8.19 20.79 -1.40
N THR A 214 8.64 19.89 -2.28
CA THR A 214 7.75 18.92 -2.93
C THR A 214 7.28 17.84 -1.95
N ALA A 215 8.18 17.30 -1.14
CA ALA A 215 7.84 16.34 -0.08
C ALA A 215 6.98 16.97 1.04
N GLN A 216 7.31 18.21 1.44
CA GLN A 216 6.58 18.96 2.46
C GLN A 216 5.15 19.29 2.01
N ALA A 217 4.95 19.66 0.74
CA ALA A 217 3.62 19.90 0.18
C ALA A 217 2.75 18.64 0.27
N TYR A 218 3.30 17.47 -0.09
CA TYR A 218 2.61 16.19 0.09
C TYR A 218 2.30 15.91 1.56
N GLN A 219 3.30 16.01 2.44
CA GLN A 219 3.13 15.72 3.84
C GLN A 219 2.11 16.64 4.53
N GLY A 220 2.07 17.92 4.16
CA GLY A 220 1.05 18.86 4.62
C GLY A 220 -0.36 18.51 4.10
N GLY A 221 -0.46 18.06 2.84
CA GLY A 221 -1.71 17.58 2.26
C GLY A 221 -2.28 16.37 2.97
N VAL A 222 -1.45 15.33 3.17
CA VAL A 222 -1.88 14.09 3.80
C VAL A 222 -2.16 14.24 5.30
N GLN A 223 -1.48 15.16 6.00
CA GLN A 223 -1.82 15.49 7.39
C GLN A 223 -3.24 16.06 7.54
N ARG A 224 -3.71 16.87 6.57
CA ARG A 224 -5.11 17.33 6.56
C ARG A 224 -6.07 16.16 6.39
N VAL A 225 -5.73 15.20 5.52
CA VAL A 225 -6.53 13.97 5.36
C VAL A 225 -6.57 13.15 6.65
N PHE A 226 -5.44 12.97 7.35
CA PHE A 226 -5.44 12.29 8.64
C PHE A 226 -6.29 13.01 9.69
N ASN A 227 -6.27 14.35 9.72
CA ASN A 227 -7.13 15.11 10.62
C ASN A 227 -8.62 14.84 10.37
N HIS A 228 -9.05 14.86 9.10
CA HIS A 228 -10.38 14.44 8.68
C HIS A 228 -10.68 13.00 9.10
N PHE A 229 -9.74 12.09 8.85
CA PHE A 229 -9.90 10.68 9.16
C PHE A 229 -10.07 10.42 10.66
N TYR A 230 -9.32 11.11 11.52
CA TYR A 230 -9.43 10.99 12.97
C TYR A 230 -10.64 11.71 13.57
N ARG A 231 -11.19 12.73 12.89
CA ARG A 231 -12.49 13.32 13.25
C ARG A 231 -13.67 12.49 12.80
N HIS A 232 -13.40 11.48 11.97
CA HIS A 232 -14.39 10.57 11.43
C HIS A 232 -15.40 11.28 10.50
N ASP A 233 -14.97 12.35 9.83
CA ASP A 233 -15.77 13.12 8.86
C ASP A 233 -15.62 12.63 7.40
N PHE A 234 -14.77 11.63 7.22
CA PHE A 234 -14.55 10.88 6.00
C PHE A 234 -14.64 9.38 6.32
N THR A 235 -15.47 8.65 5.57
CA THR A 235 -15.62 7.19 5.73
C THR A 235 -14.69 6.44 4.79
N TYR A 236 -13.87 5.54 5.34
CA TYR A 236 -13.04 4.63 4.55
C TYR A 236 -13.94 3.71 3.71
N ARG A 237 -13.83 3.81 2.38
CA ARG A 237 -14.58 2.98 1.42
C ARG A 237 -13.59 2.13 0.64
N HIS A 238 -13.68 0.81 0.78
CA HIS A 238 -12.67 -0.12 0.24
C HIS A 238 -12.36 0.03 -1.25
N ALA A 239 -13.33 0.43 -2.08
CA ALA A 239 -13.09 0.74 -3.48
C ALA A 239 -12.63 2.20 -3.67
N ALA A 240 -13.44 3.17 -3.24
CA ALA A 240 -13.26 4.58 -3.58
C ALA A 240 -12.28 5.38 -2.71
N ALA A 241 -11.89 4.86 -1.54
CA ALA A 241 -11.04 5.54 -0.57
C ALA A 241 -10.19 4.53 0.21
N ASN A 242 -9.43 3.73 -0.53
CA ASN A 242 -8.41 2.85 0.04
C ASN A 242 -7.04 3.53 0.11
N CYS A 243 -6.01 2.81 0.56
CA CYS A 243 -4.65 3.34 0.69
C CYS A 243 -4.09 3.97 -0.59
N ALA A 244 -4.36 3.39 -1.77
CA ALA A 244 -3.93 3.94 -3.06
C ALA A 244 -4.74 5.21 -3.38
N GLY A 245 -6.07 5.11 -3.37
CA GLY A 245 -6.97 6.23 -3.70
C GLY A 245 -6.70 7.47 -2.85
N ILE A 246 -6.64 7.32 -1.53
CA ILE A 246 -6.35 8.44 -0.61
C ILE A 246 -4.98 9.06 -0.93
N SER A 247 -3.96 8.23 -1.13
CA SER A 247 -2.60 8.71 -1.38
C SER A 247 -2.49 9.45 -2.71
N MET A 248 -3.15 8.96 -3.75
CA MET A 248 -3.15 9.55 -5.09
C MET A 248 -4.03 10.81 -5.15
N ASP A 249 -5.13 10.86 -4.40
CA ASP A 249 -5.98 12.05 -4.32
C ASP A 249 -5.24 13.25 -3.72
N VAL A 250 -4.32 13.03 -2.78
CA VAL A 250 -3.43 14.10 -2.25
C VAL A 250 -2.54 14.65 -3.36
N PHE A 251 -1.92 13.79 -4.16
CA PHE A 251 -1.10 14.24 -5.30
C PHE A 251 -1.92 14.98 -6.35
N LYS A 252 -3.10 14.46 -6.70
CA LYS A 252 -4.03 15.10 -7.64
C LYS A 252 -4.45 16.49 -7.14
N ALA A 253 -4.77 16.61 -5.85
CA ALA A 253 -5.12 17.90 -5.24
C ALA A 253 -3.96 18.92 -5.22
N LEU A 254 -2.71 18.44 -5.15
CA LEU A 254 -1.52 19.28 -5.29
C LEU A 254 -1.24 19.66 -6.74
N GLY A 255 -1.86 18.99 -7.71
CA GLY A 255 -1.72 19.24 -9.14
C GLY A 255 -0.78 18.26 -9.85
N TRP A 256 -0.38 17.16 -9.23
CA TRP A 256 0.29 16.09 -9.97
C TRP A 256 -0.74 15.23 -10.70
N ASN A 257 -0.82 15.40 -12.02
CA ASN A 257 -1.79 14.74 -12.87
C ASN A 257 -1.27 13.41 -13.39
N VAL A 258 -1.10 12.44 -12.48
CA VAL A 258 -0.77 11.06 -12.84
C VAL A 258 -1.86 10.50 -13.77
N PRO A 259 -1.51 9.94 -14.94
CA PRO A 259 -2.49 9.45 -15.90
C PRO A 259 -3.40 8.36 -15.33
N GLU A 260 -4.71 8.55 -15.47
CA GLU A 260 -5.74 7.56 -15.12
C GLU A 260 -5.77 6.42 -16.16
N ARG A 261 -6.21 5.23 -15.73
CA ARG A 261 -6.41 4.06 -16.62
C ARG A 261 -7.89 3.73 -16.85
N GLY A 262 -8.78 4.52 -16.24
CA GLY A 262 -10.22 4.29 -16.27
C GLY A 262 -10.65 3.07 -15.46
N ALA A 263 -11.94 2.75 -15.54
CA ALA A 263 -12.56 1.63 -14.84
C ALA A 263 -12.12 0.27 -15.39
N THR A 264 -12.26 -0.78 -14.57
CA THR A 264 -12.00 -2.17 -15.03
C THR A 264 -12.96 -2.55 -16.15
N SER A 265 -14.28 -2.39 -15.94
CA SER A 265 -15.30 -2.48 -17.01
C SER A 265 -16.69 -2.15 -16.47
N SER A 266 -17.29 -1.07 -16.99
CA SER A 266 -18.66 -0.67 -16.61
C SER A 266 -19.72 -1.69 -17.03
N LEU A 267 -19.52 -2.40 -18.13
CA LEU A 267 -20.46 -3.43 -18.59
C LEU A 267 -20.37 -4.70 -17.74
N LYS A 268 -19.15 -5.17 -17.43
CA LYS A 268 -18.96 -6.28 -16.48
C LYS A 268 -19.53 -5.92 -15.10
N ALA A 269 -19.41 -4.66 -14.67
CA ALA A 269 -19.95 -4.18 -13.40
C ALA A 269 -21.47 -4.37 -13.28
N ILE A 270 -22.23 -4.04 -14.33
CA ILE A 270 -23.70 -4.22 -14.35
C ILE A 270 -24.06 -5.71 -14.24
N GLY A 271 -23.41 -6.56 -15.03
CA GLY A 271 -23.64 -8.01 -14.98
C GLY A 271 -23.26 -8.63 -13.63
N ALA A 272 -22.08 -8.26 -13.10
CA ALA A 272 -21.59 -8.73 -11.82
C ALA A 272 -22.48 -8.28 -10.65
N TYR A 273 -23.00 -7.04 -10.70
CA TYR A 273 -24.00 -6.55 -9.75
C TYR A 273 -25.21 -7.48 -9.71
N GLY A 274 -25.82 -7.77 -10.87
CA GLY A 274 -27.01 -8.61 -10.95
C GLY A 274 -26.74 -10.03 -10.45
N TYR A 275 -25.60 -10.61 -10.83
CA TYR A 275 -25.20 -11.95 -10.41
C TYR A 275 -24.98 -12.07 -8.90
N LEU A 276 -24.16 -11.21 -8.28
CA LEU A 276 -23.88 -11.28 -6.84
C LEU A 276 -25.07 -10.84 -5.99
N ALA A 277 -25.86 -9.86 -6.44
CA ALA A 277 -27.09 -9.50 -5.74
C ALA A 277 -28.08 -10.67 -5.66
N ALA A 278 -28.19 -11.47 -6.73
CA ALA A 278 -29.03 -12.66 -6.75
C ALA A 278 -28.42 -13.84 -5.96
N LYS A 279 -27.12 -14.13 -6.17
CA LYS A 279 -26.42 -15.24 -5.51
C LYS A 279 -26.42 -15.10 -3.98
N ASP A 280 -26.14 -13.90 -3.48
CA ASP A 280 -26.00 -13.65 -2.05
C ASP A 280 -27.30 -13.12 -1.41
N ALA A 281 -28.37 -12.98 -2.20
CA ALA A 281 -29.62 -12.32 -1.79
C ALA A 281 -29.39 -10.92 -1.15
N SER A 282 -28.40 -10.17 -1.65
CA SER A 282 -27.91 -8.93 -1.04
C SER A 282 -27.56 -7.87 -2.09
N LEU A 283 -28.35 -6.78 -2.14
CA LEU A 283 -28.03 -5.62 -3.00
C LEU A 283 -26.70 -4.96 -2.59
N ALA A 284 -26.32 -5.05 -1.32
CA ALA A 284 -25.04 -4.54 -0.83
C ALA A 284 -23.85 -5.32 -1.42
N SER A 285 -23.97 -6.65 -1.56
CA SER A 285 -22.95 -7.48 -2.24
C SER A 285 -22.81 -7.08 -3.71
N GLY A 286 -23.94 -6.90 -4.40
CA GLY A 286 -23.96 -6.39 -5.78
C GLY A 286 -23.33 -5.01 -5.90
N ARG A 287 -23.66 -4.08 -4.98
CA ARG A 287 -23.11 -2.72 -4.95
C ARG A 287 -21.60 -2.73 -4.76
N LYS A 288 -21.08 -3.57 -3.87
CA LYS A 288 -19.65 -3.70 -3.60
C LYS A 288 -18.89 -4.06 -4.87
N ILE A 289 -19.29 -5.12 -5.59
CA ILE A 289 -18.59 -5.52 -6.82
C ILE A 289 -18.73 -4.47 -7.93
N TYR A 290 -19.88 -3.80 -8.01
CA TYR A 290 -20.09 -2.73 -8.98
C TYR A 290 -19.08 -1.61 -8.77
N ASP A 291 -18.99 -1.09 -7.54
CA ASP A 291 -18.07 -0.01 -7.20
C ASP A 291 -16.62 -0.40 -7.49
N TYR A 292 -16.21 -1.64 -7.16
CA TYR A 292 -14.88 -2.15 -7.50
C TYR A 292 -14.59 -2.17 -9.01
N LEU A 293 -15.58 -2.57 -9.83
CA LEU A 293 -15.39 -2.68 -11.28
C LEU A 293 -15.51 -1.33 -12.01
N THR A 294 -16.14 -0.32 -11.40
CA THR A 294 -16.28 1.03 -11.96
C THR A 294 -15.28 2.05 -11.41
N GLU A 295 -14.61 1.77 -10.30
CA GLU A 295 -13.59 2.67 -9.75
C GLU A 295 -12.37 2.80 -10.68
N GLU A 296 -11.74 3.97 -10.66
CA GLU A 296 -10.53 4.25 -11.43
C GLU A 296 -9.35 3.40 -10.89
N GLN A 297 -8.64 2.72 -11.79
CA GLN A 297 -7.66 1.69 -11.42
C GLN A 297 -6.43 2.22 -10.68
N VAL A 298 -5.95 3.43 -10.97
CA VAL A 298 -4.84 4.09 -10.23
C VAL A 298 -5.26 4.42 -8.80
N ARG A 299 -6.54 4.70 -8.56
CA ARG A 299 -7.12 4.90 -7.21
C ARG A 299 -7.46 3.58 -6.51
N LEU A 300 -7.64 2.50 -7.25
CA LEU A 300 -8.09 1.22 -6.70
C LEU A 300 -6.96 0.23 -6.40
N TYR A 301 -6.07 -0.02 -7.36
CA TYR A 301 -5.09 -1.10 -7.28
C TYR A 301 -3.70 -0.55 -6.88
N PRO A 302 -3.14 -0.96 -5.73
CA PRO A 302 -1.80 -0.55 -5.29
C PRO A 302 -0.71 -0.66 -6.37
N ALA A 303 -0.70 -1.78 -7.10
CA ALA A 303 0.30 -2.05 -8.12
C ALA A 303 0.17 -1.11 -9.34
N VAL A 304 -1.06 -0.79 -9.72
CA VAL A 304 -1.37 0.15 -10.81
C VAL A 304 -1.01 1.58 -10.41
N ALA A 305 -1.30 1.97 -9.17
CA ALA A 305 -0.91 3.26 -8.61
C ALA A 305 0.61 3.46 -8.65
N PHE A 306 1.35 2.46 -8.17
CA PHE A 306 2.82 2.44 -8.19
C PHE A 306 3.38 2.57 -9.61
N GLU A 307 2.86 1.78 -10.55
CA GLU A 307 3.33 1.83 -11.93
C GLU A 307 2.98 3.16 -12.62
N ALA A 308 1.75 3.66 -12.45
CA ALA A 308 1.32 4.91 -13.07
C ALA A 308 2.11 6.12 -12.54
N ALA A 309 2.23 6.25 -11.22
CA ALA A 309 2.99 7.35 -10.61
C ALA A 309 4.48 7.24 -10.91
N GLY A 310 5.03 6.01 -10.93
CA GLY A 310 6.42 5.78 -11.26
C GLY A 310 6.75 6.10 -12.72
N ASN A 311 5.94 5.62 -13.66
CA ASN A 311 6.12 5.92 -15.09
C ASN A 311 5.97 7.41 -15.37
N ASP A 312 4.98 8.07 -14.77
CA ASP A 312 4.78 9.51 -14.93
C ASP A 312 5.95 10.31 -14.36
N LEU A 313 6.50 9.92 -13.21
CA LEU A 313 7.71 10.55 -12.66
C LEU A 313 8.92 10.39 -13.59
N MET A 314 9.12 9.21 -14.20
CA MET A 314 10.17 8.99 -15.20
C MET A 314 9.97 9.88 -16.43
N GLN A 315 8.73 10.07 -16.87
CA GLN A 315 8.40 10.99 -17.98
C GLN A 315 8.66 12.45 -17.62
N LEU A 316 8.27 12.89 -16.42
CA LEU A 316 8.50 14.24 -15.92
C LEU A 316 9.98 14.62 -15.95
N VAL A 317 10.88 13.72 -15.58
CA VAL A 317 12.33 14.00 -15.59
C VAL A 317 13.00 13.74 -16.94
N GLY A 318 12.23 13.36 -17.96
CA GLY A 318 12.74 13.06 -19.31
C GLY A 318 13.48 11.72 -19.42
N ALA A 319 13.35 10.83 -18.43
CA ALA A 319 13.95 9.50 -18.44
C ALA A 319 13.14 8.48 -19.26
N ALA A 320 11.88 8.81 -19.57
CA ALA A 320 11.01 8.04 -20.46
C ALA A 320 10.24 8.98 -21.40
N PRO A 321 9.92 8.56 -22.63
CA PRO A 321 9.08 9.34 -23.53
C PRO A 321 7.60 9.27 -23.07
N GLY A 322 6.77 10.20 -23.58
CA GLY A 322 5.31 10.14 -23.42
C GLY A 322 4.67 11.35 -22.77
N LEU A 323 5.45 12.28 -22.24
CA LEU A 323 4.92 13.52 -21.64
C LEU A 323 4.44 14.48 -22.73
N THR A 324 3.13 14.63 -22.88
CA THR A 324 2.50 15.50 -23.91
C THR A 324 1.67 16.63 -23.32
N ARG A 325 1.48 16.66 -22.00
CA ARG A 325 0.64 17.64 -21.30
C ARG A 325 1.44 18.87 -20.86
N GLU A 326 0.73 20.00 -20.73
CA GLU A 326 1.28 21.14 -20.02
C GLU A 326 1.44 20.81 -18.53
N LEU A 327 2.61 21.13 -17.97
CA LEU A 327 2.91 20.86 -16.57
C LEU A 327 2.28 21.89 -15.63
N THR A 328 1.62 21.39 -14.59
CA THR A 328 1.12 22.22 -13.49
C THR A 328 2.28 22.84 -12.69
N PRO A 329 2.01 23.83 -11.82
CA PRO A 329 3.05 24.38 -10.94
C PRO A 329 3.73 23.31 -10.08
N TYR A 330 2.97 22.35 -9.55
CA TYR A 330 3.53 21.27 -8.73
C TYR A 330 4.37 20.30 -9.56
N GLU A 331 3.93 19.95 -10.77
CA GLU A 331 4.72 19.08 -11.67
C GLU A 331 6.02 19.74 -12.12
N LYS A 332 6.00 21.05 -12.43
CA LYS A 332 7.22 21.84 -12.70
C LYS A 332 8.16 21.84 -11.49
N GLN A 333 7.62 21.98 -10.29
CA GLN A 333 8.38 21.93 -9.05
C GLN A 333 9.02 20.55 -8.84
N LEU A 334 8.24 19.48 -8.94
CA LEU A 334 8.69 18.09 -8.84
C LEU A 334 9.77 17.81 -9.89
N GLN A 335 9.52 18.15 -11.16
CA GLN A 335 10.49 18.03 -12.25
C GLN A 335 11.79 18.78 -11.94
N ALA A 336 11.74 19.96 -11.34
CA ALA A 336 12.93 20.74 -11.01
C ALA A 336 13.69 20.20 -9.78
N ASP A 337 12.98 19.58 -8.84
CA ASP A 337 13.53 19.13 -7.56
C ASP A 337 14.18 17.75 -7.66
N VAL A 338 13.69 16.84 -8.50
CA VAL A 338 14.23 15.47 -8.59
C VAL A 338 15.69 15.49 -9.06
N GLU A 339 16.61 14.97 -8.26
CA GLU A 339 18.03 14.79 -8.61
C GLU A 339 18.35 13.36 -9.03
N ALA A 340 17.61 12.38 -8.51
CA ALA A 340 17.76 10.98 -8.88
C ALA A 340 16.48 10.18 -8.63
N ILE A 341 16.32 9.07 -9.34
CA ILE A 341 15.25 8.09 -9.16
C ILE A 341 15.87 6.73 -8.89
N VAL A 342 15.59 6.18 -7.71
CA VAL A 342 16.10 4.87 -7.27
C VAL A 342 14.95 3.90 -7.15
N LEU A 343 15.13 2.70 -7.69
CA LEU A 343 14.24 1.58 -7.48
C LEU A 343 14.81 0.67 -6.40
N VAL A 344 13.98 0.28 -5.44
CA VAL A 344 14.35 -0.52 -4.28
C VAL A 344 13.48 -1.77 -4.25
N ARG A 345 14.10 -2.94 -4.08
CA ARG A 345 13.43 -4.20 -3.77
C ARG A 345 13.78 -4.60 -2.34
N ILE A 346 12.75 -4.93 -1.58
CA ILE A 346 12.85 -5.28 -0.17
C ILE A 346 12.35 -6.72 0.00
N PRO A 347 13.18 -7.66 0.49
CA PRO A 347 12.75 -9.03 0.73
C PRO A 347 11.69 -9.11 1.81
N GLN A 348 10.90 -10.18 1.74
CA GLN A 348 10.17 -10.65 2.89
C GLN A 348 11.17 -11.22 3.93
N VAL A 349 11.07 -10.74 5.16
CA VAL A 349 11.72 -11.35 6.31
C VAL A 349 11.01 -12.68 6.60
N PRO A 350 11.72 -13.83 6.58
CA PRO A 350 11.14 -15.11 6.96
C PRO A 350 10.53 -15.05 8.36
N SER A 351 9.28 -15.49 8.48
CA SER A 351 8.51 -15.52 9.73
C SER A 351 7.69 -16.80 9.82
N SER A 352 6.84 -16.92 10.84
CA SER A 352 5.86 -18.02 10.94
C SER A 352 4.90 -18.10 9.74
N ARG A 353 4.79 -17.04 8.93
CA ARG A 353 3.91 -16.99 7.76
C ARG A 353 4.63 -17.48 6.50
N VAL A 354 3.86 -17.99 5.54
CA VAL A 354 4.39 -18.39 4.24
C VAL A 354 4.87 -17.17 3.44
N MET A 355 5.77 -17.42 2.49
CA MET A 355 6.25 -16.38 1.59
C MET A 355 5.11 -15.87 0.69
N GLY A 356 4.98 -14.56 0.64
CA GLY A 356 4.10 -13.84 -0.26
C GLY A 356 4.66 -13.74 -1.68
N SER A 357 4.01 -12.92 -2.50
CA SER A 357 4.34 -12.76 -3.91
C SER A 357 4.13 -11.32 -4.37
N ASN A 358 4.33 -11.06 -5.65
CA ASN A 358 3.94 -9.79 -6.25
C ASN A 358 2.42 -9.53 -6.12
N PRO A 359 2.00 -8.26 -5.98
CA PRO A 359 0.58 -7.92 -5.96
C PRO A 359 -0.03 -8.11 -7.35
N VAL A 360 -1.35 -8.15 -7.41
CA VAL A 360 -2.11 -8.20 -8.67
C VAL A 360 -2.20 -6.81 -9.31
N PHE A 361 -2.18 -6.78 -10.65
CA PHE A 361 -2.32 -5.55 -11.45
C PHE A 361 -3.72 -5.38 -12.03
N SER A 362 -4.62 -6.35 -11.85
CA SER A 362 -5.98 -6.30 -12.38
C SER A 362 -6.95 -7.20 -11.63
N PHE A 363 -8.25 -6.95 -11.83
CA PHE A 363 -9.31 -7.84 -11.36
C PHE A 363 -9.19 -9.26 -11.91
N ASP A 364 -8.87 -9.40 -13.20
CA ASP A 364 -8.77 -10.72 -13.84
C ASP A 364 -7.60 -11.53 -13.26
N GLU A 365 -6.49 -10.87 -12.88
CA GLU A 365 -5.38 -11.51 -12.17
C GLU A 365 -5.78 -11.90 -10.73
N PHE A 366 -6.53 -11.04 -10.04
CA PHE A 366 -7.09 -11.35 -8.71
C PHE A 366 -7.96 -12.61 -8.77
N MET A 367 -8.94 -12.65 -9.67
CA MET A 367 -9.86 -13.78 -9.81
C MET A 367 -9.17 -15.09 -10.22
N LYS A 368 -8.03 -15.02 -10.94
CA LYS A 368 -7.23 -16.20 -11.28
C LYS A 368 -6.47 -16.79 -10.09
N ARG A 369 -6.17 -15.98 -9.07
CA ARG A 369 -5.42 -16.40 -7.88
C ARG A 369 -6.33 -16.85 -6.75
N THR A 370 -7.53 -16.29 -6.65
CA THR A 370 -8.51 -16.66 -5.62
C THR A 370 -9.27 -17.94 -5.99
N PRO A 371 -9.64 -18.78 -5.01
CA PRO A 371 -10.59 -19.87 -5.23
C PRO A 371 -11.91 -19.36 -5.86
N PRO A 372 -12.57 -20.13 -6.75
CA PRO A 372 -13.83 -19.71 -7.37
C PRO A 372 -15.00 -19.52 -6.40
N ASP A 373 -15.01 -20.27 -5.29
CA ASP A 373 -16.01 -20.14 -4.24
C ASP A 373 -15.43 -19.35 -3.05
N GLN A 374 -16.14 -18.30 -2.64
CA GLN A 374 -15.70 -17.40 -1.57
C GLN A 374 -15.59 -18.11 -0.22
N LYS A 375 -16.36 -19.18 0.00
CA LYS A 375 -16.27 -19.98 1.22
C LYS A 375 -14.90 -20.67 1.38
N ASP A 376 -14.19 -20.88 0.27
CA ASP A 376 -12.89 -21.54 0.24
C ASP A 376 -11.74 -20.53 0.39
N TRP A 377 -12.06 -19.23 0.48
CA TRP A 377 -11.06 -18.18 0.66
C TRP A 377 -10.45 -18.25 2.05
N LYS A 378 -9.13 -18.15 2.11
CA LYS A 378 -8.38 -18.00 3.35
C LYS A 378 -8.41 -16.53 3.75
N ILE A 379 -9.19 -16.23 4.77
CA ILE A 379 -9.36 -14.90 5.32
C ILE A 379 -9.19 -15.02 6.83
N VAL A 380 -8.37 -14.16 7.43
CA VAL A 380 -8.31 -14.07 8.89
C VAL A 380 -9.45 -13.19 9.37
N PRO A 381 -10.45 -13.73 10.10
CA PRO A 381 -11.57 -12.93 10.54
C PRO A 381 -11.11 -11.84 11.50
N VAL A 382 -11.58 -10.62 11.28
CA VAL A 382 -11.31 -9.49 12.17
C VAL A 382 -12.61 -8.92 12.72
N GLY A 383 -12.59 -8.56 14.00
CA GLY A 383 -13.74 -7.96 14.66
C GLY A 383 -13.95 -6.49 14.25
N PRO A 384 -15.17 -5.96 14.40
CA PRO A 384 -15.41 -4.52 14.27
C PRO A 384 -14.64 -3.78 15.38
N ARG A 385 -14.18 -2.58 15.06
CA ARG A 385 -13.58 -1.65 16.02
C ARG A 385 -14.46 -0.40 16.08
N PRO A 386 -15.42 -0.32 17.02
CA PRO A 386 -16.27 0.86 17.14
C PRO A 386 -15.40 2.08 17.38
N PHE A 387 -15.49 3.08 16.51
CA PHE A 387 -14.80 4.34 16.72
C PHE A 387 -15.31 5.00 18.02
N PRO A 388 -14.44 5.39 18.97
CA PRO A 388 -14.87 5.93 20.25
C PRO A 388 -15.76 7.16 20.08
N ALA A 389 -16.97 7.13 20.65
CA ALA A 389 -17.95 8.22 20.48
C ALA A 389 -17.41 9.58 20.96
N ALA A 390 -16.61 9.60 22.02
CA ALA A 390 -15.98 10.80 22.57
C ALA A 390 -14.95 11.46 21.63
N LEU A 391 -14.47 10.74 20.61
CA LEU A 391 -13.53 11.26 19.62
C LEU A 391 -14.24 11.69 18.31
N ARG A 392 -15.55 11.45 18.19
CA ARG A 392 -16.31 11.89 17.01
C ARG A 392 -16.56 13.39 17.11
N ASP A 393 -16.30 14.10 16.02
CA ASP A 393 -16.68 15.51 15.93
C ASP A 393 -18.22 15.62 15.82
N ALA A 394 -18.83 16.39 16.73
CA ALA A 394 -20.27 16.60 16.78
C ALA A 394 -20.81 17.39 15.58
N GLN A 395 -19.93 18.10 14.85
CA GLN A 395 -20.27 18.85 13.64
C GLN A 395 -20.11 18.02 12.36
N THR A 396 -19.67 16.77 12.46
CA THR A 396 -19.53 15.88 11.30
C THR A 396 -20.89 15.62 10.66
N MET A 397 -21.06 16.10 9.42
CA MET A 397 -22.19 15.69 8.59
C MET A 397 -22.05 14.20 8.26
N ALA A 398 -23.13 13.43 8.44
CA ALA A 398 -23.13 12.04 8.01
C ALA A 398 -22.84 11.96 6.50
N VAL A 399 -21.79 11.23 6.13
CA VAL A 399 -21.47 10.98 4.73
C VAL A 399 -22.65 10.22 4.11
N SER A 400 -23.23 10.77 3.04
CA SER A 400 -24.36 10.12 2.38
C SER A 400 -23.96 8.75 1.86
N THR A 401 -24.70 7.72 2.27
CA THR A 401 -24.45 6.36 1.76
C THR A 401 -24.99 6.29 0.34
N PRO A 402 -24.18 5.85 -0.65
CA PRO A 402 -24.67 5.68 -2.01
C PRO A 402 -25.84 4.68 -2.05
N SER A 403 -26.78 4.90 -2.97
CA SER A 403 -27.89 3.96 -3.21
C SER A 403 -27.36 2.53 -3.41
N PRO A 404 -27.96 1.51 -2.78
CA PRO A 404 -27.63 0.11 -3.03
C PRO A 404 -27.78 -0.28 -4.50
N VAL A 405 -28.67 0.39 -5.24
CA VAL A 405 -28.85 0.19 -6.69
C VAL A 405 -28.16 1.33 -7.45
N PRO A 406 -27.11 1.04 -8.25
CA PRO A 406 -26.48 2.03 -9.11
C PRO A 406 -27.44 2.57 -10.16
N LEU A 407 -27.30 3.85 -10.55
CA LEU A 407 -28.18 4.50 -11.54
C LEU A 407 -28.27 3.74 -12.87
N PRO A 408 -27.18 3.23 -13.48
CA PRO A 408 -27.28 2.45 -14.71
C PRO A 408 -28.11 1.17 -14.54
N VAL A 409 -28.01 0.51 -13.38
CA VAL A 409 -28.79 -0.69 -13.07
C VAL A 409 -30.27 -0.33 -12.86
N ALA A 410 -30.54 0.77 -12.14
CA ALA A 410 -31.90 1.27 -11.95
C ALA A 410 -32.56 1.65 -13.28
N GLY A 411 -31.82 2.31 -14.18
CA GLY A 411 -32.28 2.66 -15.53
C GLY A 411 -32.66 1.44 -16.36
N ILE A 412 -31.85 0.38 -16.32
CA ILE A 412 -32.17 -0.90 -16.98
C ILE A 412 -33.45 -1.50 -16.38
N GLY A 413 -33.57 -1.53 -15.04
CA GLY A 413 -34.77 -2.04 -14.36
C GLY A 413 -36.05 -1.29 -14.74
N ILE A 414 -36.00 0.04 -14.77
CA ILE A 414 -37.13 0.90 -15.19
C ILE A 414 -37.50 0.62 -16.64
N ALA A 415 -36.52 0.56 -17.54
CA ALA A 415 -36.76 0.28 -18.96
C ALA A 415 -37.39 -1.11 -19.17
N SER A 416 -36.92 -2.13 -18.44
CA SER A 416 -37.53 -3.47 -18.46
C SER A 416 -38.96 -3.46 -17.95
N ALA A 417 -39.25 -2.76 -16.85
CA ALA A 417 -40.61 -2.66 -16.31
C ALA A 417 -41.58 -1.95 -17.26
N LEU A 418 -41.14 -0.85 -17.89
CA LEU A 418 -41.92 -0.13 -18.90
C LEU A 418 -42.17 -1.00 -20.14
N GLY A 419 -41.16 -1.75 -20.59
CA GLY A 419 -41.30 -2.69 -21.72
C GLY A 419 -42.30 -3.81 -21.43
N ILE A 420 -42.25 -4.41 -20.24
CA ILE A 420 -43.23 -5.42 -19.80
C ILE A 420 -44.62 -4.81 -19.70
N GLY A 421 -44.76 -3.62 -19.12
CA GLY A 421 -46.03 -2.90 -19.03
C GLY A 421 -46.64 -2.62 -20.40
N ALA A 422 -45.84 -2.15 -21.36
CA ALA A 422 -46.27 -1.94 -22.74
C ALA A 422 -46.67 -3.25 -23.44
N PHE A 423 -45.94 -4.34 -23.20
CA PHE A 423 -46.27 -5.66 -23.73
C PHE A 423 -47.59 -6.22 -23.17
N VAL A 424 -47.79 -6.11 -21.85
CA VAL A 424 -49.03 -6.53 -21.18
C VAL A 424 -50.22 -5.70 -21.66
N ARG A 425 -50.05 -4.38 -21.79
CA ARG A 425 -51.09 -3.48 -22.32
C ARG A 425 -51.47 -3.85 -23.76
N ARG A 426 -50.48 -4.05 -24.65
CA ARG A 426 -50.72 -4.52 -26.03
C ARG A 426 -51.45 -5.86 -26.08
N ARG A 427 -51.14 -6.79 -25.17
CA ARG A 427 -51.86 -8.08 -25.08
C ARG A 427 -53.30 -7.94 -24.58
N LYS A 428 -53.57 -7.02 -23.65
CA LYS A 428 -54.93 -6.73 -23.18
C LYS A 428 -55.76 -6.03 -24.27
N GLU A 429 -55.19 -5.07 -24.97
CA GLU A 429 -55.85 -4.40 -26.10
C GLU A 429 -56.19 -5.40 -27.23
N LYS A 430 -55.29 -6.35 -27.55
CA LYS A 430 -55.60 -7.43 -28.51
C LYS A 430 -56.65 -8.43 -28.05
N LYS A 431 -56.86 -8.61 -26.73
CA LYS A 431 -57.90 -9.48 -26.17
C LYS A 431 -59.27 -8.81 -26.09
N ASN A 432 -59.35 -7.48 -26.13
CA ASN A 432 -60.61 -6.73 -26.09
C ASN A 432 -61.14 -6.40 -27.50
N VAL A 433 -60.40 -6.77 -28.55
CA VAL A 433 -60.76 -6.59 -29.98
C VAL A 433 -61.12 -7.94 -30.64
N ALA A 434 -61.05 -9.04 -29.89
CA ALA A 434 -61.59 -10.35 -30.23
C ALA A 434 -62.78 -10.62 -29.31
#